data_AF-A0A8F4MFT4-F1
#
_entry.id   AF-A0A8F4MFT4-F1
#
_cell.length_a   1.000
_cell.length_b   1.000
_cell.length_c   1.000
_cell.angle_alpha   90.00
_cell.angle_beta   90.00
_cell.angle_gamma   90.00
#
_symmetry.space_group_name_H-M   'P 1'
#
loop_
_entity.id
_entity.type
_entity.pdbx_description
1 polymer ?
#
loop_
_entity_poly.entity_id
_entity_poly.type
_entity_poly.pdbx_seq_one_letter_code
_entity_poly.pdbx_strand_id
1 'polypeptide(L)'
;MLEFAPIRIYLVISSLVPLIPPGVPFPSAPNGSTHPEKLSAHECGSDPSGDARSRSDTRSHPVPTSSIISDPEVTSSSPWAVPPNKIDPFGSRSMMVFSLISTIG
;
A
#
# COMPACT_ATOMS: atom_id res chain seq x y z
N MET A 1 -16.28 6.38 22.69
CA MET A 1 -16.71 5.40 21.66
C MET A 1 -17.47 6.05 20.50
N LEU A 2 -18.39 6.99 20.75
CA LEU A 2 -19.09 7.74 19.68
C LEU A 2 -18.17 8.71 18.90
N GLU A 3 -17.07 9.15 19.50
CA GLU A 3 -16.02 9.98 18.85
C GLU A 3 -15.47 9.38 17.54
N PHE A 4 -15.46 8.05 17.41
CA PHE A 4 -14.99 7.36 16.21
C PHE A 4 -16.09 7.03 15.20
N ALA A 5 -17.35 7.33 15.53
CA ALA A 5 -18.49 7.16 14.61
C ALA A 5 -18.28 7.87 13.26
N PRO A 6 -17.81 9.14 13.19
CA PRO A 6 -17.58 9.80 11.90
C PRO A 6 -16.51 9.11 11.05
N ILE A 7 -15.46 8.55 11.67
CA ILE A 7 -14.39 7.83 10.98
C ILE A 7 -14.94 6.55 10.34
N ARG A 8 -15.78 5.80 11.07
CA ARG A 8 -16.42 4.59 10.55
C ARG A 8 -17.36 4.90 9.39
N ILE A 9 -18.14 5.96 9.50
CA ILE A 9 -19.05 6.41 8.43
C ILE A 9 -18.24 6.82 7.19
N TYR A 10 -17.15 7.57 7.37
CA TYR A 10 -16.28 7.97 6.28
C TYR A 10 -15.65 6.77 5.55
N LEU A 11 -15.17 5.75 6.28
CA LEU A 11 -14.61 4.54 5.68
C LEU A 11 -15.63 3.80 4.80
N VAL A 12 -16.88 3.69 5.26
CA VAL A 12 -17.96 3.06 4.49
C VAL A 12 -18.24 3.83 3.21
N ILE A 13 -18.33 5.17 3.29
CA ILE A 13 -18.59 6.03 2.13
C ILE A 13 -17.41 5.96 1.14
N SER A 14 -16.18 6.14 1.63
CA SER A 14 -14.96 6.15 0.82
C SER A 14 -14.71 4.81 0.12
N SER A 15 -15.06 3.69 0.76
CA SER A 15 -15.01 2.39 0.10
C SER A 15 -16.09 2.22 -0.97
N LEU A 16 -17.27 2.82 -0.82
CA LEU A 16 -18.39 2.64 -1.74
C LEU A 16 -18.28 3.50 -3.01
N VAL A 17 -17.78 4.73 -2.88
CA VAL A 17 -17.61 5.67 -3.99
C VAL A 17 -16.81 5.10 -5.18
N PRO A 18 -15.66 4.41 -5.02
CA PRO A 18 -14.92 3.86 -6.15
C PRO A 18 -15.61 2.67 -6.83
N LEU A 19 -16.66 2.09 -6.24
CA LEU A 19 -17.45 1.05 -6.90
C LEU A 19 -18.48 1.63 -7.88
N ILE A 20 -18.81 2.92 -7.78
CA ILE A 20 -19.81 3.56 -8.63
C ILE A 20 -19.33 3.63 -10.10
N PRO A 21 -18.11 4.13 -10.42
CA PRO A 21 -17.65 4.22 -11.81
C PRO A 21 -17.61 2.89 -12.58
N PRO A 22 -17.16 1.75 -12.00
CA PRO A 22 -17.25 0.46 -12.69
C PRO A 22 -18.64 -0.17 -12.63
N GLY A 23 -19.45 0.10 -11.60
CA GLY A 23 -20.79 -0.49 -11.44
C GLY A 23 -21.84 0.01 -12.43
N VAL A 24 -21.75 1.27 -12.88
CA VAL A 24 -22.67 1.87 -13.86
C VAL A 24 -22.56 1.26 -15.27
N PRO A 25 -21.36 1.10 -15.86
CA PRO A 25 -21.23 0.51 -17.19
C PRO A 25 -21.32 -1.02 -17.19
N PHE A 26 -21.13 -1.70 -16.05
CA PHE A 26 -21.12 -3.17 -15.96
C PHE A 26 -22.39 -3.86 -16.50
N PRO A 27 -23.63 -3.46 -16.14
CA PRO A 27 -24.84 -4.10 -16.66
C PRO A 27 -25.14 -3.78 -18.13
N SER A 28 -24.62 -2.65 -18.63
CA SER A 28 -24.79 -2.21 -20.02
C SER A 28 -23.63 -2.65 -20.92
N ALA A 29 -22.61 -3.29 -20.35
CA ALA A 29 -21.45 -3.78 -21.10
C ALA A 29 -21.88 -4.94 -22.00
N PRO A 30 -21.51 -4.95 -23.29
CA PRO A 30 -21.73 -6.09 -24.17
C PRO A 30 -21.07 -7.35 -23.60
N ASN A 31 -21.76 -8.50 -23.66
CA ASN A 31 -21.18 -9.76 -23.22
C ASN A 31 -19.88 -10.08 -23.98
N GLY A 32 -18.77 -10.21 -23.23
CA GLY A 32 -17.44 -10.54 -23.75
C GLY A 32 -17.34 -11.91 -24.41
N SER A 33 -18.36 -12.76 -24.27
CA SER A 33 -18.45 -14.08 -24.94
C SER A 33 -18.67 -13.99 -26.45
N THR A 34 -18.99 -12.81 -26.98
CA THR A 34 -19.23 -12.61 -28.42
C THR A 34 -17.91 -12.66 -29.23
N HIS A 35 -16.76 -12.43 -28.59
CA HIS A 35 -15.44 -12.37 -29.20
C HIS A 35 -14.38 -13.00 -28.28
N PRO A 36 -14.18 -14.33 -28.33
CA PRO A 36 -13.22 -15.01 -27.45
C PRO A 36 -11.77 -14.53 -27.65
N GLU A 37 -11.44 -13.97 -28.82
CA GLU A 37 -10.12 -13.38 -29.09
C GLU A 37 -9.83 -12.12 -28.25
N LYS A 38 -10.84 -11.47 -27.66
CA LYS A 38 -10.65 -10.31 -26.78
C LYS A 38 -10.28 -10.71 -25.35
N LEU A 39 -10.39 -12.00 -25.01
CA LEU A 39 -10.08 -12.54 -23.68
C LEU A 39 -8.67 -13.11 -23.59
N SER A 40 -7.92 -13.19 -24.70
CA SER A 40 -6.53 -13.63 -24.70
C SER A 40 -5.60 -12.56 -24.11
N ALA A 41 -4.50 -12.99 -23.49
CA ALA A 41 -3.46 -12.09 -23.01
C ALA A 41 -2.95 -11.18 -24.14
N HIS A 42 -2.76 -9.89 -23.84
CA HIS A 42 -2.32 -8.93 -24.84
C HIS A 42 -0.80 -8.98 -25.01
N GLU A 43 -0.33 -9.64 -26.06
CA GLU A 43 1.09 -9.71 -26.43
C GLU A 43 1.28 -9.32 -27.91
N CYS A 44 0.75 -8.14 -28.28
CA CYS A 44 0.87 -7.57 -29.64
C CYS A 44 0.45 -8.53 -30.77
N GLY A 45 -0.61 -9.31 -30.57
CA GLY A 45 -1.14 -10.26 -31.58
C GLY A 45 -0.38 -11.59 -31.68
N SER A 46 0.58 -11.84 -30.78
CA SER A 46 1.29 -13.11 -30.65
C SER A 46 0.74 -13.93 -29.48
N ASP A 47 0.86 -15.25 -29.55
CA ASP A 47 0.57 -16.11 -28.39
C ASP A 47 1.52 -15.77 -27.24
N PRO A 48 1.04 -15.76 -25.99
CA PRO A 48 1.85 -15.34 -24.87
C PRO A 48 3.07 -16.24 -24.69
N SER A 49 4.26 -15.65 -24.76
CA SER A 49 5.52 -16.39 -24.74
C SER A 49 6.12 -16.41 -23.33
N GLY A 50 5.98 -17.53 -22.63
CA GLY A 50 6.64 -17.78 -21.35
C GLY A 50 5.78 -18.54 -20.33
N ASP A 51 6.42 -19.25 -19.41
CA ASP A 51 5.74 -19.82 -18.25
C ASP A 51 5.39 -18.69 -17.29
N ALA A 52 4.09 -18.53 -16.96
CA ALA A 52 3.61 -17.58 -15.96
C ALA A 52 4.21 -17.81 -14.56
N ARG A 53 4.93 -18.91 -14.35
CA ARG A 53 5.67 -19.25 -13.12
C ARG A 53 7.14 -18.84 -13.17
N SER A 54 7.57 -18.06 -14.16
CA SER A 54 8.92 -17.50 -14.19
C SER A 54 9.20 -16.75 -12.89
N ARG A 55 10.39 -16.99 -12.32
CA ARG A 55 10.81 -16.33 -11.09
C ARG A 55 10.94 -14.82 -11.38
N SER A 56 10.11 -14.00 -10.74
CA SER A 56 10.21 -12.56 -10.85
C SER A 56 11.59 -12.08 -10.42
N ASP A 57 12.09 -11.01 -11.05
CA ASP A 57 13.45 -10.52 -10.81
C ASP A 57 13.72 -10.26 -9.34
N THR A 58 14.86 -10.78 -8.86
CA THR A 58 15.30 -10.63 -7.46
C THR A 58 15.46 -9.15 -7.06
N ARG A 59 15.65 -8.26 -8.05
CA ARG A 59 15.74 -6.81 -7.88
C ARG A 59 14.46 -6.16 -7.31
N SER A 60 13.30 -6.82 -7.40
CA SER A 60 12.04 -6.30 -6.85
C SER A 60 11.90 -6.50 -5.34
N HIS A 61 12.66 -7.43 -4.74
CA HIS A 61 12.58 -7.77 -3.32
C HIS A 61 13.16 -6.74 -2.33
N PRO A 62 14.26 -6.02 -2.62
CA PRO A 62 14.86 -5.09 -1.64
C PRO A 62 13.93 -3.96 -1.21
N VAL A 63 13.06 -3.47 -2.10
CA VAL A 63 12.15 -2.34 -1.82
C VAL A 63 11.13 -2.67 -0.71
N PRO A 64 10.33 -3.75 -0.80
CA PRO A 64 9.39 -4.11 0.27
C PRO A 64 10.09 -4.54 1.55
N THR A 65 11.22 -5.24 1.49
CA THR A 65 11.96 -5.65 2.69
C THR A 65 12.49 -4.44 3.46
N SER A 66 13.04 -3.44 2.77
CA SER A 66 13.45 -2.17 3.40
C SER A 66 12.27 -1.42 3.99
N SER A 67 11.12 -1.37 3.28
CA SER A 67 9.90 -0.74 3.80
C SER A 67 9.40 -1.38 5.10
N ILE A 68 9.45 -2.71 5.23
CA ILE A 68 9.03 -3.41 6.45
C ILE A 68 9.93 -3.10 7.65
N ILE A 69 11.23 -2.91 7.41
CA ILE A 69 12.21 -2.65 8.47
C ILE A 69 12.12 -1.21 8.97
N SER A 70 11.87 -0.23 8.09
CA SER A 70 11.79 1.19 8.45
C SER A 70 10.43 1.63 9.00
N ASP A 71 9.32 0.96 8.62
CA ASP A 71 7.97 1.26 9.10
C ASP A 71 7.80 1.29 10.64
N PRO A 72 8.33 0.32 11.42
CA PRO A 72 8.24 0.37 12.88
C PRO A 72 9.03 1.53 13.52
N GLU A 73 9.95 2.17 12.81
CA GLU A 73 10.72 3.29 13.34
C GLU A 73 9.94 4.60 13.36
N VAL A 74 9.13 4.83 12.32
CA VAL A 74 8.18 5.94 12.29
C VAL A 74 7.19 5.80 13.45
N THR A 75 6.75 4.57 13.70
CA THR A 75 5.88 4.24 14.84
C THR A 75 6.61 4.41 16.18
N SER A 76 7.89 4.09 16.27
CA SER A 76 8.74 4.29 17.46
C SER A 76 9.01 5.79 17.75
N SER A 77 9.04 6.62 16.70
CA SER A 77 9.14 8.08 16.82
C SER A 77 7.86 8.72 17.39
N SER A 78 6.70 8.14 17.05
CA SER A 78 5.37 8.64 17.44
C SER A 78 5.10 8.74 18.97
N PRO A 79 5.44 7.76 19.83
CA PRO A 79 5.22 7.86 21.28
C PRO A 79 6.06 8.95 21.96
N TRP A 80 7.03 9.56 21.27
CA TRP A 80 7.85 10.67 21.78
C TRP A 80 7.55 12.00 21.05
N ALA A 81 6.56 12.04 20.16
CA ALA A 81 5.95 13.27 19.62
C ALA A 81 5.04 13.99 20.65
N VAL A 82 5.14 13.60 21.93
CA VAL A 82 4.59 14.28 23.10
C VAL A 82 5.44 15.53 23.38
N PRO A 83 4.92 16.56 24.06
CA PRO A 83 5.64 17.82 24.24
C PRO A 83 7.04 17.60 24.83
N PRO A 84 8.08 18.24 24.28
CA PRO A 84 9.46 18.08 24.75
C PRO A 84 9.66 18.48 26.21
N ASN A 85 8.69 19.19 26.79
CA ASN A 85 8.67 19.64 28.18
C ASN A 85 8.46 18.50 29.20
N LYS A 86 8.13 17.28 28.78
CA LYS A 86 7.99 16.09 29.66
C LYS A 86 9.09 15.04 29.44
N ILE A 87 10.01 15.29 28.52
CA ILE A 87 11.02 14.32 28.09
C ILE A 87 12.38 14.73 28.67
N ASP A 88 13.07 13.78 29.29
CA ASP A 88 14.43 13.96 29.76
C ASP A 88 15.40 14.20 28.58
N PRO A 89 16.39 15.10 28.69
CA PRO A 89 17.36 15.37 27.61
C PRO A 89 18.15 14.14 27.14
N PHE A 90 18.23 13.08 27.94
CA PHE A 90 18.79 11.79 27.54
C PHE A 90 17.88 11.06 26.54
N GLY A 91 16.55 11.12 26.75
CA GLY A 91 15.56 10.48 25.88
C GLY A 91 15.53 11.09 24.47
N SER A 92 15.63 12.42 24.36
CA SER A 92 15.66 13.11 23.06
C SER A 92 16.93 12.82 22.26
N ARG A 93 18.09 12.68 22.93
CA ARG A 93 19.37 12.34 22.29
C ARG A 93 19.42 10.89 21.83
N SER A 94 18.85 9.96 22.61
CA SER A 94 18.76 8.54 22.25
C SER A 94 17.98 8.32 20.94
N MET A 95 16.86 9.05 20.76
CA MET A 95 16.05 8.99 19.55
C MET A 95 16.82 9.47 18.30
N MET A 96 17.54 10.59 18.43
CA MET A 96 18.33 11.14 17.32
C MET A 96 19.40 10.15 16.84
N VAL A 97 19.99 9.38 17.77
CA VAL A 97 20.95 8.32 17.42
C VAL A 97 20.25 7.12 16.79
N PHE A 98 19.10 6.69 17.31
CA PHE A 98 18.32 5.57 16.76
C PHE A 98 17.91 5.82 15.30
N SER A 99 17.32 6.98 15.00
CA SER A 99 16.93 7.34 13.62
C SER A 99 18.13 7.42 12.68
N LEU A 100 19.29 7.84 13.17
CA LEU A 100 20.50 7.97 12.36
C LEU A 100 21.10 6.61 12.00
N ILE A 101 21.07 5.65 12.93
CA ILE A 101 21.55 4.28 12.68
C ILE A 101 20.73 3.61 11.59
N SER A 102 19.41 3.76 11.61
CA SER A 102 18.55 3.11 10.62
C SER A 102 18.48 3.84 9.27
N THR A 103 18.77 5.14 9.24
CA THR A 103 18.95 5.83 7.95
C THR A 103 20.21 5.33 7.21
N ILE A 104 21.19 4.78 7.94
CA ILE A 104 22.45 4.27 7.40
C ILE A 104 22.35 2.78 7.01
N GLY A 105 21.55 1.99 7.72
CA GLY A 105 21.34 0.56 7.49
C GLY A 105 20.48 0.27 6.26
#